data_AF-A0A7C3DAP2-F1
#
_entry.id   AF-A0A7C3DAP2-F1
#
_cell.length_a   1.000
_cell.length_b   1.000
_cell.length_c   1.000
_cell.angle_alpha   90.00
_cell.angle_beta   90.00
_cell.angle_gamma   90.00
#
_symmetry.space_group_name_H-M   'P 1'
#
loop_
_entity.id
_entity.type
_entity.pdbx_description
1 polymer ?
#
loop_
_entity_poly.entity_id
_entity_poly.type
_entity_poly.pdbx_seq_one_letter_code
_entity_poly.pdbx_strand_id
1 'polypeptide(L)' 'MKLSLPYLLYGLLVLGSSFGASRMGWFASSATEIKNVPRSIRENPGTYRSHYSWLPRWFGGK' A
#
# COMPACT_ATOMS: atom_id res chain seq x y z
N MET A 1 33.68 -15.92 26.29
CA MET A 1 32.38 -16.45 25.80
C MET A 1 32.65 -17.23 24.52
N LYS A 2 32.24 -18.50 24.43
CA LYS A 2 32.30 -19.26 23.16
C LYS A 2 30.98 -19.02 22.42
N LEU A 3 31.02 -18.40 21.24
CA LEU A 3 29.86 -18.38 20.35
C LEU A 3 29.73 -19.76 19.72
N SER A 4 28.56 -20.39 19.86
CA SER A 4 28.27 -21.64 19.18
C SER A 4 27.95 -21.34 17.71
N LEU A 5 28.50 -22.15 16.80
CA LEU A 5 28.24 -22.02 15.36
C LEU A 5 26.74 -21.98 15.03
N PRO A 6 25.86 -22.81 15.63
CA PRO A 6 24.42 -22.74 15.36
C PRO A 6 23.81 -21.41 15.76
N TYR A 7 24.24 -20.84 16.90
CA TYR A 7 23.72 -19.56 17.37
C TYR A 7 24.15 -18.41 16.46
N LEU A 8 25.39 -18.44 15.95
CA LEU A 8 25.88 -17.46 14.99
C LEU A 8 25.10 -17.52 13.67
N LEU A 9 24.89 -18.73 13.14
CA LEU A 9 24.11 -18.92 11.91
C LEU A 9 22.66 -18.45 12.09
N TYR A 10 22.04 -18.78 13.22
CA TYR A 10 20.70 -18.30 13.54
C TYR A 10 20.62 -16.77 13.60
N GLY A 11 21.58 -16.13 14.29
CA GLY A 11 21.64 -14.67 14.35
C GLY A 11 21.81 -14.02 12.98
N LEU A 12 22.68 -14.56 12.13
CA LEU A 12 22.84 -14.09 10.75
C LEU A 12 21.57 -14.26 9.91
N LEU A 13 20.86 -15.36 10.07
CA LEU A 13 19.61 -15.62 9.36
C LEU A 13 18.53 -14.60 9.78
N VAL A 14 18.38 -14.34 11.07
CA VAL A 14 17.41 -13.36 11.60
C VAL A 14 17.75 -11.93 11.15
N LEU A 15 19.02 -11.54 11.25
CA LEU A 15 19.45 -10.20 10.84
C LEU A 15 19.36 -10.02 9.31
N GLY A 16 19.80 -11.01 8.54
CA GLY A 16 19.76 -10.98 7.08
C GLY A 16 18.34 -10.94 6.53
N SER A 17 17.43 -11.75 7.08
CA SER A 17 16.02 -11.73 6.69
C SER A 17 15.34 -10.40 7.04
N SER A 18 15.60 -9.86 8.23
CA SER A 18 15.06 -8.56 8.65
C SER A 18 15.55 -7.42 7.76
N PHE A 19 16.85 -7.40 7.44
CA PHE A 19 17.42 -6.41 6.53
C PHE A 19 16.82 -6.52 5.11
N GLY A 20 16.70 -7.73 4.58
CA GLY A 20 16.10 -7.98 3.27
C GLY A 20 14.64 -7.52 3.21
N ALA A 21 13.84 -7.89 4.21
CA ALA A 21 12.44 -7.51 4.27
C ALA A 21 12.24 -5.99 4.45
N SER A 22 13.13 -5.32 5.16
CA SER A 22 13.08 -3.85 5.32
C SER A 22 13.30 -3.12 3.99
N ARG A 23 14.12 -3.68 3.10
CA ARG A 23 14.46 -3.10 1.79
C ARG A 23 13.42 -3.41 0.72
N MET A 24 12.92 -4.64 0.71
CA MET A 24 12.11 -5.17 -0.40
C MET A 24 10.63 -5.34 -0.05
N GLY A 25 10.28 -5.21 1.24
CA GLY A 25 8.99 -5.63 1.76
C GLY A 25 9.03 -7.07 2.29
N TRP A 26 8.08 -7.41 3.16
CA TRP A 26 8.00 -8.75 3.78
C TRP A 26 7.55 -9.85 2.80
N PHE A 27 6.81 -9.45 1.76
CA PHE A 27 6.29 -10.37 0.77
C PHE A 27 7.14 -10.34 -0.49
N ALA A 28 7.43 -11.53 -1.03
CA ALA A 28 8.13 -11.66 -2.31
C ALA A 28 7.31 -11.15 -3.51
N SER A 29 6.03 -10.82 -3.30
CA SER A 29 5.15 -10.24 -4.31
C SER A 29 5.02 -8.73 -4.13
N SER A 30 5.04 -8.00 -5.24
CA SER A 30 4.66 -6.59 -5.26
C SER A 30 3.27 -6.38 -4.68
N ALA A 31 3.07 -5.23 -4.02
CA ALA A 31 1.73 -4.83 -3.60
C ALA A 31 0.79 -4.80 -4.81
N THR A 32 -0.42 -5.33 -4.66
CA THR A 32 -1.45 -5.27 -5.70
C THR A 32 -1.84 -3.81 -5.94
N GLU A 33 -1.41 -3.25 -7.06
CA GLU A 33 -1.82 -1.90 -7.47
C GLU A 33 -3.17 -1.99 -8.21
N ILE A 34 -4.20 -1.36 -7.65
CA ILE A 34 -5.49 -1.19 -8.34
C ILE A 34 -5.46 0.17 -9.05
N LYS A 35 -5.48 0.14 -10.37
CA LYS A 35 -5.50 1.34 -11.23
C LYS A 35 -6.95 1.73 -11.53
N ASN A 36 -7.17 3.00 -11.88
CA ASN A 36 -8.48 3.55 -12.29
C ASN A 36 -9.54 3.65 -11.18
N VAL A 37 -9.13 3.70 -9.91
CA VAL A 37 -10.01 4.08 -8.79
C VAL A 37 -9.74 5.55 -8.45
N PRO A 38 -10.78 6.39 -8.21
CA PRO A 38 -10.59 7.77 -7.79
C PRO A 38 -9.68 7.84 -6.57
N ARG A 39 -8.53 8.52 -6.68
CA ARG A 39 -7.55 8.61 -5.58
C ARG A 39 -8.00 9.55 -4.48
N SER A 40 -8.92 10.43 -4.80
CA SER A 40 -9.58 11.31 -3.86
C SER A 40 -11.05 11.42 -4.20
N ILE A 41 -11.83 11.86 -3.21
CA ILE A 41 -13.24 12.22 -3.40
C ILE A 41 -13.37 13.18 -4.62
N ARG A 42 -12.35 14.04 -4.90
CA ARG A 42 -12.35 15.06 -5.99
C ARG A 42 -12.31 14.48 -7.37
N GLU A 43 -11.74 13.29 -7.48
CA GLU A 43 -11.64 12.55 -8.74
C GLU A 43 -12.88 11.68 -8.98
N ASN A 44 -13.82 11.62 -8.03
CA ASN A 44 -15.11 10.99 -8.24
C ASN A 44 -16.14 12.06 -8.67
N PRO A 45 -16.50 12.14 -9.96
CA PRO A 45 -17.44 13.14 -10.47
C PRO A 45 -18.83 13.05 -9.82
N GLY A 46 -19.15 11.93 -9.15
CA GLY A 46 -20.37 11.76 -8.36
C GLY A 46 -20.31 12.31 -6.93
N THR A 47 -19.15 12.73 -6.41
CA THR A 47 -18.96 13.01 -4.96
C THR A 47 -18.72 14.48 -4.62
N TYR A 48 -18.52 15.37 -5.61
CA TYR A 48 -18.24 16.81 -5.41
C TYR A 48 -19.36 17.76 -5.84
N ARG A 49 -20.61 17.50 -5.45
CA ARG A 49 -21.63 18.54 -5.57
C ARG A 49 -22.31 18.75 -4.23
N SER A 50 -22.11 19.93 -3.67
CA SER A 50 -22.82 20.43 -2.50
C SER A 50 -24.32 20.19 -2.71
N HIS A 51 -24.97 19.48 -1.79
CA HIS A 51 -26.44 19.31 -1.81
C HIS A 51 -27.21 20.64 -1.70
N TYR A 52 -26.50 21.75 -1.45
CA TYR A 52 -27.03 23.09 -1.29
C TYR A 52 -27.11 23.91 -2.58
N SER A 53 -26.88 23.31 -3.76
CA SER A 53 -27.07 23.97 -5.06
C SER A 53 -28.42 23.61 -5.66
N TRP A 54 -29.07 24.57 -6.32
CA TRP A 54 -30.39 24.44 -6.98
C TRP A 54 -30.49 23.29 -8.00
N LEU A 55 -29.36 22.85 -8.58
CA LEU A 55 -29.30 21.66 -9.45
C LEU A 55 -28.06 20.79 -9.12
N PRO A 56 -28.16 19.87 -8.14
CA PRO A 56 -27.00 19.09 -7.69
C PRO A 56 -26.68 17.89 -8.59
N ARG A 57 -27.46 17.64 -9.66
CA ARG A 57 -27.30 16.46 -10.55
C ARG A 57 -26.68 16.86 -11.89
N TRP A 58 -25.70 16.07 -12.32
CA TRP A 58 -25.14 16.13 -13.66
C TRP A 58 -26.00 15.29 -14.62
N PHE A 59 -26.42 15.88 -15.74
CA PHE A 59 -27.26 15.23 -16.77
C PHE A 59 -26.50 14.86 -18.05
N GLY A 60 -25.18 15.03 -18.08
CA GLY A 60 -24.36 14.54 -19.18
C GLY A 60 -24.21 13.03 -19.08
N GLY A 61 -24.91 12.30 -19.96
CA GLY A 61 -24.80 10.85 -20.12
C GLY A 61 -23.39 10.39 -20.51
N LYS A 62 -23.17 9.07 -20.46
CA LYS A 62 -21.87 8.42 -20.73
C LYS A 62 -21.26 8.81 -22.07
#